data_AF-A0A965M9Q9-F1
#
_entry.id   AF-A0A965M9Q9-F1
#
_cell.length_a   1.000
_cell.length_b   1.000
_cell.length_c   1.000
_cell.angle_alpha   90.00
_cell.angle_beta   90.00
_cell.angle_gamma   90.00
#
_symmetry.space_group_name_H-M   'P 1'
#
loop_
_entity.id
_entity.type
_entity.pdbx_description
1 polymer ?
#
loop_
_entity_poly.entity_id
_entity_poly.type
_entity_poly.pdbx_seq_one_letter_code
_entity_poly.pdbx_strand_id
1 'polypeptide(L)'
;VEDDGTLSMSATDPDWSVLDIRIAANMGSLGAMTQTGGRVTQTGWMRIGIHGAGFLDQSGGTNQISGFLTVGENQGGVGTVNLGGTGTLSCSDLMVGWAHFSSRGEFLMQQGNFNVSYATFIGLEGTGTFSVAGGTMNVAGNNWGAFRIGNWPNTNSMGTGTVNLLGGTVNANNFTTVGGFGNGTLNISGGSWNQNAGNLYVGEKVNSTYLGRGEVNQSGGILNSWYVFVQEGTYHLNGGTLSVAGVGDSASNASGTFNFNGGVLRGTFSNANFLVVDTATVQSGGAIFDTQGYDLTTSQPLAGPGGLTKRGTGRLKLTGSLAYLGSTKVEAGILEIPGANFTASIGAGT
;
A
#
# COMPACT_ATOMS: atom_id res chain seq x y z
N VAL A 1 -15.50 31.66 -9.82
CA VAL A 1 -14.34 32.07 -9.01
C VAL A 1 -14.85 33.10 -8.06
N GLU A 2 -14.76 32.81 -6.77
CA GLU A 2 -15.21 33.68 -5.68
C GLU A 2 -14.23 34.86 -5.49
N ASP A 3 -14.62 35.86 -4.69
CA ASP A 3 -13.82 37.05 -4.41
C ASP A 3 -12.46 36.76 -3.73
N ASP A 4 -12.31 35.59 -3.10
CA ASP A 4 -11.06 35.11 -2.51
C ASP A 4 -10.12 34.38 -3.51
N GLY A 5 -10.57 34.20 -4.76
CA GLY A 5 -9.88 33.45 -5.81
C GLY A 5 -10.20 31.94 -5.86
N THR A 6 -11.09 31.44 -5.01
CA THR A 6 -11.50 30.02 -4.98
C THR A 6 -12.39 29.66 -6.18
N LEU A 7 -12.15 28.49 -6.78
CA LEU A 7 -13.01 27.91 -7.81
C LEU A 7 -14.10 27.05 -7.16
N SER A 8 -15.31 27.57 -7.07
CA SER A 8 -16.50 26.90 -6.52
C SER A 8 -17.26 26.08 -7.57
N MET A 9 -17.82 24.95 -7.17
CA MET A 9 -18.79 24.15 -7.93
C MET A 9 -19.80 23.48 -6.99
N SER A 10 -21.09 23.72 -7.21
CA SER A 10 -22.21 23.21 -6.41
C SER A 10 -23.20 22.39 -7.25
N ALA A 11 -24.23 21.83 -6.62
CA ALA A 11 -25.29 21.09 -7.31
C ALA A 11 -26.25 21.98 -8.14
N THR A 12 -26.20 23.31 -7.97
CA THR A 12 -27.02 24.27 -8.73
C THR A 12 -26.29 24.90 -9.92
N ASP A 13 -24.98 24.70 -10.02
CA ASP A 13 -24.18 25.21 -11.12
C ASP A 13 -24.32 24.31 -12.36
N PRO A 14 -24.19 24.87 -13.58
CA PRO A 14 -24.19 24.07 -14.81
C PRO A 14 -22.94 23.19 -14.89
N ASP A 15 -23.08 21.99 -15.48
CA ASP A 15 -21.97 21.09 -15.78
C ASP A 15 -20.84 21.82 -16.54
N TRP A 16 -19.60 21.66 -16.08
CA TRP A 16 -18.42 22.22 -16.73
C TRP A 16 -17.71 21.18 -17.60
N SER A 17 -17.34 21.60 -18.82
CA SER A 17 -16.44 20.88 -19.71
C SER A 17 -15.28 21.79 -20.09
N VAL A 18 -14.07 21.45 -19.67
CA VAL A 18 -12.85 22.23 -19.90
C VAL A 18 -11.72 21.34 -20.41
N LEU A 19 -10.64 21.95 -20.92
CA LEU A 19 -9.43 21.21 -21.25
C LEU A 19 -8.68 20.81 -19.97
N ASP A 20 -8.12 21.81 -19.27
CA ASP A 20 -7.34 21.62 -18.05
C ASP A 20 -7.94 22.40 -16.87
N ILE A 21 -7.66 21.95 -15.64
CA ILE A 21 -7.71 22.79 -14.43
C ILE A 21 -6.32 22.84 -13.81
N ARG A 22 -5.82 24.05 -13.52
CA ARG A 22 -4.47 24.29 -12.97
C ARG A 22 -4.55 25.20 -11.75
N ILE A 23 -4.27 24.66 -10.57
CA ILE A 23 -4.36 25.36 -9.28
C ILE A 23 -2.94 25.69 -8.79
N ALA A 24 -2.70 26.95 -8.43
CA ALA A 24 -1.39 27.48 -8.00
C ALA A 24 -0.23 27.18 -8.98
N ALA A 25 -0.40 27.67 -10.21
CA ALA A 25 0.49 27.40 -11.35
C ALA A 25 1.86 28.11 -11.28
N ASN A 26 2.04 29.12 -10.43
CA ASN A 26 3.25 29.95 -10.36
C ASN A 26 3.92 29.86 -8.98
N MET A 27 5.23 30.12 -8.90
CA MET A 27 5.95 30.16 -7.62
C MET A 27 5.33 31.17 -6.66
N GLY A 28 5.10 30.76 -5.42
CA GLY A 28 4.47 31.59 -4.37
C GLY A 28 2.98 31.87 -4.56
N SER A 29 2.33 31.35 -5.61
CA SER A 29 0.88 31.49 -5.77
C SER A 29 0.10 30.58 -4.81
N LEU A 30 -1.10 31.02 -4.44
CA LEU A 30 -2.09 30.22 -3.74
C LEU A 30 -3.26 29.96 -4.70
N GLY A 31 -3.99 28.87 -4.51
CA GLY A 31 -5.25 28.63 -5.21
C GLY A 31 -6.03 27.48 -4.60
N ALA A 32 -7.36 27.56 -4.68
CA ALA A 32 -8.25 26.55 -4.15
C ALA A 32 -9.38 26.22 -5.16
N MET A 33 -9.88 24.99 -5.08
CA MET A 33 -11.13 24.57 -5.68
C MET A 33 -11.97 23.84 -4.64
N THR A 34 -13.27 24.12 -4.60
CA THR A 34 -14.23 23.43 -3.74
C THR A 34 -15.37 22.90 -4.58
N GLN A 35 -15.63 21.59 -4.49
CA GLN A 35 -16.73 20.93 -5.18
C GLN A 35 -17.65 20.21 -4.19
N THR A 36 -18.85 20.76 -4.01
CA THR A 36 -19.91 20.20 -3.14
C THR A 36 -20.99 19.46 -3.95
N GLY A 37 -21.02 19.64 -5.27
CA GLY A 37 -22.01 19.04 -6.16
C GLY A 37 -21.62 19.17 -7.63
N GLY A 38 -22.60 19.05 -8.53
CA GLY A 38 -22.43 19.26 -9.96
C GLY A 38 -21.47 18.27 -10.64
N ARG A 39 -21.13 18.56 -11.91
CA ARG A 39 -20.14 17.80 -12.68
C ARG A 39 -19.09 18.72 -13.27
N VAL A 40 -17.83 18.33 -13.10
CA VAL A 40 -16.68 18.89 -13.79
C VAL A 40 -16.08 17.79 -14.66
N THR A 41 -15.84 18.09 -15.93
CA THR A 41 -15.20 17.18 -16.89
C THR A 41 -14.00 17.88 -17.53
N GLN A 42 -12.83 17.27 -17.43
CA GLN A 42 -11.57 17.75 -17.97
C GLN A 42 -11.12 16.78 -19.06
N THR A 43 -11.00 17.24 -20.31
CA THR A 43 -10.51 16.39 -21.42
C THR A 43 -8.98 16.25 -21.41
N GLY A 44 -8.30 17.15 -20.70
CA GLY A 44 -6.87 17.13 -20.40
C GLY A 44 -6.60 16.79 -18.93
N TRP A 45 -5.80 17.62 -18.27
CA TRP A 45 -5.21 17.32 -16.95
C TRP A 45 -5.83 18.16 -15.83
N MET A 46 -5.77 17.65 -14.60
CA MET A 46 -5.96 18.46 -13.40
C MET A 46 -4.65 18.50 -12.62
N ARG A 47 -4.15 19.71 -12.32
CA ARG A 47 -2.84 19.92 -11.70
C ARG A 47 -2.98 20.83 -10.50
N ILE A 48 -2.56 20.36 -9.33
CA ILE A 48 -2.84 20.99 -8.03
C ILE A 48 -1.52 21.27 -7.32
N GLY A 49 -1.17 22.55 -7.18
CA GLY A 49 0.09 22.97 -6.56
C GLY A 49 1.29 22.76 -7.47
N ILE A 50 1.32 23.43 -8.63
CA ILE A 50 2.33 23.18 -9.69
C ILE A 50 3.68 23.85 -9.38
N HIS A 51 3.64 25.01 -8.73
CA HIS A 51 4.81 25.75 -8.24
C HIS A 51 4.50 26.56 -6.98
N GLY A 52 3.21 26.73 -6.66
CA GLY A 52 2.73 27.30 -5.40
C GLY A 52 1.91 26.28 -4.60
N ALA A 53 1.10 26.75 -3.66
CA ALA A 53 0.23 25.91 -2.83
C ALA A 53 -1.18 25.82 -3.41
N GLY A 54 -1.56 24.64 -3.89
CA GLY A 54 -2.87 24.36 -4.48
C GLY A 54 -3.71 23.41 -3.64
N PHE A 55 -5.01 23.68 -3.53
CA PHE A 55 -5.95 22.90 -2.73
C PHE A 55 -7.18 22.48 -3.55
N LEU A 56 -7.66 21.25 -3.34
CA LEU A 56 -8.98 20.77 -3.77
C LEU A 56 -9.70 20.15 -2.57
N ASP A 57 -10.93 20.58 -2.31
CA ASP A 57 -11.87 19.87 -1.44
C ASP A 57 -13.10 19.43 -2.24
N GLN A 58 -13.29 18.12 -2.39
CA GLN A 58 -14.43 17.52 -3.05
C GLN A 58 -15.26 16.71 -2.05
N SER A 59 -16.35 17.30 -1.56
CA SER A 59 -17.30 16.65 -0.64
C SER A 59 -18.53 16.07 -1.35
N GLY A 60 -18.73 16.40 -2.62
CA GLY A 60 -19.82 15.89 -3.46
C GLY A 60 -19.55 16.05 -4.96
N GLY A 61 -20.56 15.76 -5.77
CA GLY A 61 -20.46 15.88 -7.23
C GLY A 61 -19.50 14.89 -7.90
N THR A 62 -19.33 15.05 -9.21
CA THR A 62 -18.41 14.26 -10.05
C THR A 62 -17.31 15.13 -10.63
N ASN A 63 -16.06 14.67 -10.54
CA ASN A 63 -14.89 15.31 -11.13
C ASN A 63 -14.19 14.28 -12.03
N GLN A 64 -14.30 14.46 -13.35
CA GLN A 64 -13.90 13.47 -14.36
C GLN A 64 -12.75 13.98 -15.21
N ILE A 65 -11.53 13.57 -14.85
CA ILE A 65 -10.29 13.95 -15.51
C ILE A 65 -9.92 12.85 -16.51
N SER A 66 -9.74 13.21 -17.78
CA SER A 66 -9.42 12.24 -18.84
C SER A 66 -7.93 11.91 -18.93
N GLY A 67 -7.08 12.82 -18.43
CA GLY A 67 -5.64 12.61 -18.26
C GLY A 67 -5.21 12.58 -16.80
N PHE A 68 -4.03 13.12 -16.51
CA PHE A 68 -3.39 12.99 -15.22
C PHE A 68 -4.02 13.90 -14.16
N LEU A 69 -4.10 13.40 -12.93
CA LEU A 69 -4.26 14.20 -11.72
C LEU A 69 -2.89 14.33 -11.05
N THR A 70 -2.32 15.54 -11.03
CA THR A 70 -1.07 15.83 -10.29
C THR A 70 -1.36 16.61 -9.01
N VAL A 71 -0.73 16.19 -7.91
CA VAL A 71 -0.90 16.75 -6.57
C VAL A 71 0.50 17.00 -5.99
N GLY A 72 0.89 18.26 -5.89
CA GLY A 72 2.25 18.66 -5.53
C GLY A 72 3.18 18.39 -6.71
N GLU A 73 3.23 19.35 -7.64
CA GLU A 73 4.06 19.25 -8.83
C GLU A 73 5.33 20.13 -8.75
N ASN A 74 6.40 19.74 -9.44
CA ASN A 74 7.63 20.50 -9.70
C ASN A 74 8.29 21.21 -8.49
N GLN A 75 9.24 22.09 -8.77
CA GLN A 75 10.00 22.79 -7.73
C GLN A 75 9.09 23.69 -6.89
N GLY A 76 9.02 23.37 -5.59
CA GLY A 76 8.32 24.16 -4.58
C GLY A 76 6.79 24.02 -4.57
N GLY A 77 6.21 23.23 -5.48
CA GLY A 77 4.76 23.01 -5.51
C GLY A 77 4.30 22.14 -4.35
N VAL A 78 3.21 22.59 -3.72
CA VAL A 78 2.54 21.90 -2.61
C VAL A 78 1.09 21.69 -3.03
N GLY A 79 0.67 20.45 -3.21
CA GLY A 79 -0.71 20.12 -3.57
C GLY A 79 -1.38 19.34 -2.47
N THR A 80 -2.63 19.69 -2.19
CA THR A 80 -3.47 19.00 -1.21
C THR A 80 -4.83 18.69 -1.82
N VAL A 81 -5.28 17.45 -1.69
CA VAL A 81 -6.62 16.99 -2.09
C VAL A 81 -7.34 16.34 -0.92
N ASN A 82 -8.56 16.81 -0.63
CA ASN A 82 -9.52 16.12 0.21
C ASN A 82 -10.65 15.57 -0.67
N LEU A 83 -10.93 14.27 -0.57
CA LEU A 83 -12.10 13.63 -1.16
C LEU A 83 -12.98 13.07 -0.03
N GLY A 84 -14.23 13.50 0.05
CA GLY A 84 -15.14 13.20 1.14
C GLY A 84 -16.60 13.11 0.70
N GLY A 85 -17.48 12.93 1.69
CA GLY A 85 -18.93 12.82 1.49
C GLY A 85 -19.30 11.81 0.39
N THR A 86 -20.08 12.29 -0.60
CA THR A 86 -20.50 11.51 -1.77
C THR A 86 -19.70 11.85 -3.03
N GLY A 87 -18.53 12.48 -2.88
CA GLY A 87 -17.67 12.87 -3.99
C GLY A 87 -17.25 11.67 -4.84
N THR A 88 -17.31 11.84 -6.16
CA THR A 88 -16.77 10.87 -7.13
C THR A 88 -15.68 11.54 -7.95
N LEU A 89 -14.46 11.02 -7.85
CA LEU A 89 -13.29 11.47 -8.60
C LEU A 89 -12.85 10.38 -9.57
N SER A 90 -12.35 10.77 -10.74
CA SER A 90 -11.64 9.85 -11.63
C SER A 90 -10.56 10.53 -12.43
N CYS A 91 -9.45 9.83 -12.67
CA CYS A 91 -8.36 10.25 -13.56
C CYS A 91 -7.84 9.08 -14.41
N SER A 92 -6.98 9.36 -15.40
CA SER A 92 -6.21 8.29 -16.03
C SER A 92 -5.17 7.77 -15.05
N ASP A 93 -4.28 8.65 -14.59
CA ASP A 93 -3.19 8.35 -13.67
C ASP A 93 -3.18 9.36 -12.52
N LEU A 94 -2.75 8.92 -11.34
CA LEU A 94 -2.58 9.78 -10.16
C LEU A 94 -1.08 9.95 -9.87
N MET A 95 -0.64 11.19 -9.76
CA MET A 95 0.73 11.57 -9.37
C MET A 95 0.67 12.40 -8.08
N VAL A 96 1.29 11.92 -7.00
CA VAL A 96 1.37 12.65 -5.72
C VAL A 96 2.84 12.85 -5.37
N GLY A 97 3.39 14.08 -5.49
CA GLY A 97 4.82 14.38 -5.26
C GLY A 97 5.76 14.01 -6.42
N TRP A 98 5.82 14.84 -7.48
CA TRP A 98 6.57 14.67 -8.75
C TRP A 98 6.79 16.05 -9.41
N ALA A 99 7.64 16.38 -10.38
CA ALA A 99 8.92 15.83 -10.81
C ALA A 99 10.07 16.68 -10.23
N HIS A 100 10.10 16.83 -8.90
CA HIS A 100 11.19 17.53 -8.21
C HIS A 100 11.31 17.12 -6.74
N PHE A 101 12.52 17.07 -6.20
CA PHE A 101 12.78 16.65 -4.81
C PHE A 101 12.08 17.52 -3.75
N SER A 102 11.73 18.76 -4.08
CA SER A 102 11.00 19.68 -3.20
C SER A 102 9.49 19.73 -3.43
N SER A 103 8.96 18.93 -4.38
CA SER A 103 7.51 18.78 -4.57
C SER A 103 6.89 17.99 -3.42
N ARG A 104 5.70 18.41 -2.98
CA ARG A 104 5.00 17.83 -1.81
C ARG A 104 3.53 17.63 -2.14
N GLY A 105 3.12 16.38 -2.29
CA GLY A 105 1.74 16.00 -2.56
C GLY A 105 1.09 15.33 -1.35
N GLU A 106 -0.10 15.78 -0.99
CA GLU A 106 -0.95 15.17 0.05
C GLU A 106 -2.35 14.91 -0.51
N PHE A 107 -2.84 13.68 -0.38
CA PHE A 107 -4.19 13.31 -0.78
C PHE A 107 -4.84 12.52 0.36
N LEU A 108 -6.01 12.96 0.81
CA LEU A 108 -6.81 12.31 1.84
C LEU A 108 -8.19 11.93 1.28
N MET A 109 -8.43 10.63 1.17
CA MET A 109 -9.73 10.05 0.88
C MET A 109 -10.44 9.72 2.20
N GLN A 110 -11.36 10.59 2.62
CA GLN A 110 -12.18 10.40 3.82
C GLN A 110 -13.38 9.49 3.55
N GLN A 111 -14.05 9.69 2.42
CA GLN A 111 -15.19 8.91 1.91
C GLN A 111 -15.22 9.00 0.37
N GLY A 112 -16.38 8.74 -0.25
CA GLY A 112 -16.57 8.86 -1.70
C GLY A 112 -16.02 7.67 -2.52
N ASN A 113 -15.93 7.89 -3.83
CA ASN A 113 -15.39 6.93 -4.79
C ASN A 113 -14.26 7.56 -5.60
N PHE A 114 -13.15 6.84 -5.77
CA PHE A 114 -12.03 7.30 -6.61
C PHE A 114 -11.62 6.21 -7.60
N ASN A 115 -11.69 6.50 -8.89
CA ASN A 115 -11.35 5.56 -9.95
C ASN A 115 -10.13 6.03 -10.75
N VAL A 116 -9.03 5.28 -10.70
CA VAL A 116 -7.82 5.52 -11.48
C VAL A 116 -7.75 4.48 -12.60
N SER A 117 -7.80 4.94 -13.84
CA SER A 117 -7.94 4.07 -15.03
C SER A 117 -6.64 3.33 -15.37
N TYR A 118 -5.51 3.89 -14.94
CA TYR A 118 -4.16 3.40 -15.16
C TYR A 118 -3.44 3.36 -13.80
N ALA A 119 -2.24 3.94 -13.68
CA ALA A 119 -1.38 3.75 -12.50
C ALA A 119 -1.47 4.90 -11.49
N THR A 120 -1.25 4.55 -10.22
CA THR A 120 -1.10 5.48 -9.10
C THR A 120 0.36 5.53 -8.66
N PHE A 121 0.89 6.74 -8.59
CA PHE A 121 2.30 7.03 -8.36
C PHE A 121 2.43 7.97 -7.16
N ILE A 122 3.02 7.48 -6.07
CA ILE A 122 3.13 8.20 -4.81
C ILE A 122 4.61 8.41 -4.49
N GLY A 123 5.07 9.66 -4.45
CA GLY A 123 6.44 10.05 -4.13
C GLY A 123 7.46 9.58 -5.15
N LEU A 124 7.37 10.05 -6.39
CA LEU A 124 8.28 9.63 -7.47
C LEU A 124 9.64 10.29 -7.39
N GLU A 125 9.63 11.61 -7.23
CA GLU A 125 10.85 12.42 -7.12
C GLU A 125 10.80 13.31 -5.88
N GLY A 126 9.61 13.80 -5.51
CA GLY A 126 9.39 14.50 -4.24
C GLY A 126 8.82 13.59 -3.16
N THR A 127 8.10 14.22 -2.23
CA THR A 127 7.39 13.52 -1.15
C THR A 127 5.90 13.42 -1.48
N GLY A 128 5.36 12.20 -1.51
CA GLY A 128 3.94 11.95 -1.73
C GLY A 128 3.30 11.20 -0.58
N THR A 129 2.16 11.67 -0.08
CA THR A 129 1.34 10.96 0.92
C THR A 129 -0.08 10.77 0.41
N PHE A 130 -0.55 9.53 0.36
CA PHE A 130 -1.94 9.19 -0.01
C PHE A 130 -2.58 8.38 1.13
N SER A 131 -3.64 8.91 1.74
CA SER A 131 -4.29 8.32 2.91
C SER A 131 -5.76 8.00 2.63
N VAL A 132 -6.19 6.79 2.96
CA VAL A 132 -7.58 6.33 2.81
C VAL A 132 -8.15 6.02 4.20
N ALA A 133 -9.06 6.87 4.66
CA ALA A 133 -9.83 6.68 5.90
C ALA A 133 -11.21 6.06 5.66
N GLY A 134 -11.74 6.14 4.44
CA GLY A 134 -13.04 5.58 4.07
C GLY A 134 -13.30 5.67 2.57
N GLY A 135 -14.49 5.24 2.15
CA GLY A 135 -14.86 5.16 0.73
C GLY A 135 -14.21 3.98 0.00
N THR A 136 -14.26 4.00 -1.34
CA THR A 136 -13.69 2.95 -2.20
C THR A 136 -12.82 3.55 -3.30
N MET A 137 -11.54 3.17 -3.33
CA MET A 137 -10.64 3.44 -4.45
C MET A 137 -10.53 2.20 -5.35
N ASN A 138 -10.69 2.39 -6.65
CA ASN A 138 -10.45 1.37 -7.66
C ASN A 138 -9.30 1.82 -8.56
N VAL A 139 -8.29 0.98 -8.73
CA VAL A 139 -7.16 1.23 -9.63
C VAL A 139 -7.05 0.07 -10.59
N ALA A 140 -7.26 0.33 -11.88
CA ALA A 140 -7.17 -0.72 -12.91
C ALA A 140 -5.72 -1.07 -13.23
N GLY A 141 -4.82 -0.07 -13.23
CA GLY A 141 -3.40 -0.25 -13.52
C GLY A 141 -3.07 -0.34 -15.00
N ASN A 142 -1.78 -0.25 -15.32
CA ASN A 142 -1.23 -0.42 -16.67
C ASN A 142 0.12 -1.16 -16.60
N ASN A 143 1.00 -1.01 -17.58
CA ASN A 143 2.34 -1.64 -17.56
C ASN A 143 3.23 -1.18 -16.38
N TRP A 144 2.91 -0.08 -15.71
CA TRP A 144 3.56 0.36 -14.48
C TRP A 144 3.01 -0.31 -13.21
N GLY A 145 1.95 -1.12 -13.31
CA GLY A 145 1.22 -1.71 -12.19
C GLY A 145 -0.04 -0.91 -11.85
N ALA A 146 -0.66 -1.21 -10.70
CA ALA A 146 -1.69 -0.36 -10.11
C ALA A 146 -1.06 0.73 -9.23
N PHE A 147 -0.07 0.38 -8.41
CA PHE A 147 0.57 1.30 -7.48
C PHE A 147 2.10 1.23 -7.57
N ARG A 148 2.74 2.42 -7.61
CA ARG A 148 4.16 2.62 -7.35
C ARG A 148 4.34 3.61 -6.22
N ILE A 149 4.71 3.10 -5.05
CA ILE A 149 4.87 3.86 -3.82
C ILE A 149 6.37 4.00 -3.59
N GLY A 150 6.93 5.20 -3.78
CA GLY A 150 8.37 5.44 -3.68
C GLY A 150 9.20 4.69 -4.71
N ASN A 151 8.66 4.38 -5.90
CA ASN A 151 9.34 3.52 -6.86
C ASN A 151 9.29 4.09 -8.29
N TRP A 152 10.28 4.93 -8.63
CA TRP A 152 10.40 5.60 -9.93
C TRP A 152 11.79 5.37 -10.55
N PRO A 153 11.91 4.94 -11.82
CA PRO A 153 13.20 4.68 -12.48
C PRO A 153 13.96 5.97 -12.88
N ASN A 154 14.11 6.92 -11.95
CA ASN A 154 14.95 8.11 -12.11
C ASN A 154 16.06 8.09 -11.05
N THR A 155 17.32 8.00 -11.49
CA THR A 155 18.49 7.98 -10.61
C THR A 155 18.88 9.34 -10.05
N ASN A 156 18.28 10.43 -10.54
CA ASN A 156 18.65 11.79 -10.15
C ASN A 156 17.92 12.27 -8.87
N SER A 157 16.83 11.60 -8.49
CA SER A 157 16.11 11.90 -7.24
C SER A 157 15.32 10.67 -6.77
N MET A 158 15.65 10.17 -5.58
CA MET A 158 14.93 9.08 -4.93
C MET A 158 13.74 9.64 -4.16
N GLY A 159 12.56 9.67 -4.79
CA GLY A 159 11.33 10.09 -4.14
C GLY A 159 10.95 9.25 -2.91
N THR A 160 10.11 9.82 -2.06
CA THR A 160 9.59 9.15 -0.86
C THR A 160 8.07 9.10 -0.90
N GLY A 161 7.52 7.89 -1.01
CA GLY A 161 6.08 7.66 -1.10
C GLY A 161 5.53 6.98 0.14
N THR A 162 4.44 7.52 0.69
CA THR A 162 3.72 6.93 1.82
C THR A 162 2.25 6.71 1.46
N VAL A 163 1.76 5.50 1.67
CA VAL A 163 0.33 5.17 1.61
C VAL A 163 -0.16 4.75 2.99
N ASN A 164 -1.27 5.32 3.46
CA ASN A 164 -1.89 4.98 4.74
C ASN A 164 -3.32 4.45 4.52
N LEU A 165 -3.52 3.14 4.70
CA LEU A 165 -4.85 2.53 4.76
C LEU A 165 -5.34 2.50 6.21
N LEU A 166 -6.11 3.53 6.57
CA LEU A 166 -6.71 3.74 7.88
C LEU A 166 -8.13 3.12 7.96
N GLY A 167 -8.81 3.03 6.82
CA GLY A 167 -10.16 2.51 6.67
C GLY A 167 -10.53 2.31 5.19
N GLY A 168 -11.82 2.17 4.88
CA GLY A 168 -12.29 2.05 3.49
C GLY A 168 -11.80 0.79 2.75
N THR A 169 -11.77 0.85 1.42
CA THR A 169 -11.32 -0.24 0.54
C THR A 169 -10.48 0.29 -0.62
N VAL A 170 -9.36 -0.38 -0.89
CA VAL A 170 -8.51 -0.13 -2.07
C VAL A 170 -8.47 -1.39 -2.91
N ASN A 171 -8.95 -1.31 -4.15
CA ASN A 171 -8.92 -2.41 -5.13
C ASN A 171 -7.80 -2.14 -6.15
N ALA A 172 -6.65 -2.78 -5.94
CA ALA A 172 -5.49 -2.74 -6.83
C ALA A 172 -5.56 -3.91 -7.83
N ASN A 173 -6.02 -3.66 -9.05
CA ASN A 173 -6.30 -4.69 -10.06
C ASN A 173 -5.11 -5.01 -10.97
N ASN A 174 -3.90 -4.65 -10.54
CA ASN A 174 -2.62 -4.98 -11.15
C ASN A 174 -1.52 -4.79 -10.08
N PHE A 175 -0.30 -5.28 -10.29
CA PHE A 175 0.74 -5.36 -9.26
C PHE A 175 1.02 -4.03 -8.53
N THR A 176 1.43 -4.13 -7.27
CA THR A 176 1.83 -2.99 -6.44
C THR A 176 3.31 -3.12 -6.08
N THR A 177 4.05 -2.02 -6.15
CA THR A 177 5.42 -1.92 -5.64
C THR A 177 5.48 -0.91 -4.50
N VAL A 178 6.08 -1.32 -3.38
CA VAL A 178 6.37 -0.51 -2.20
C VAL A 178 7.88 -0.40 -2.11
N GLY A 179 8.45 0.73 -2.52
CA GLY A 179 9.88 0.97 -2.60
C GLY A 179 10.58 0.18 -3.72
N GLY A 180 11.83 0.54 -3.99
CA GLY A 180 12.69 -0.12 -4.97
C GLY A 180 13.77 0.82 -5.48
N PHE A 181 13.43 1.69 -6.43
CA PHE A 181 14.31 2.81 -6.78
C PHE A 181 14.39 3.87 -5.67
N GLY A 182 13.26 4.20 -5.05
CA GLY A 182 13.16 5.15 -3.94
C GLY A 182 12.59 4.48 -2.68
N ASN A 183 12.18 5.30 -1.71
CA ASN A 183 11.70 4.83 -0.42
C ASN A 183 10.17 4.79 -0.40
N GLY A 184 9.61 3.59 -0.27
CA GLY A 184 8.16 3.39 -0.24
C GLY A 184 7.70 2.83 1.10
N THR A 185 6.60 3.38 1.63
CA THR A 185 5.96 2.89 2.85
C THR A 185 4.47 2.67 2.62
N LEU A 186 3.97 1.49 2.98
CA LEU A 186 2.54 1.15 3.01
C LEU A 186 2.14 0.79 4.44
N ASN A 187 1.40 1.68 5.09
CA ASN A 187 0.86 1.48 6.44
C ASN A 187 -0.58 0.99 6.34
N ILE A 188 -0.93 -0.09 7.04
CA ILE A 188 -2.26 -0.70 7.05
C ILE A 188 -2.69 -0.88 8.51
N SER A 189 -3.47 0.08 9.02
CA SER A 189 -4.05 0.04 10.36
C SER A 189 -5.54 -0.30 10.36
N GLY A 190 -6.22 -0.19 9.21
CA GLY A 190 -7.62 -0.56 9.04
C GLY A 190 -7.97 -0.87 7.58
N GLY A 191 -9.26 -0.93 7.28
CA GLY A 191 -9.77 -1.11 5.91
C GLY A 191 -9.44 -2.46 5.27
N SER A 192 -9.52 -2.52 3.95
CA SER A 192 -9.15 -3.68 3.14
C SER A 192 -8.34 -3.27 1.90
N TRP A 193 -7.12 -3.81 1.77
CA TRP A 193 -6.31 -3.75 0.57
C TRP A 193 -6.53 -5.02 -0.24
N ASN A 194 -7.11 -4.89 -1.43
CA ASN A 194 -7.40 -6.00 -2.32
C ASN A 194 -6.47 -5.94 -3.54
N GLN A 195 -5.39 -6.71 -3.49
CA GLN A 195 -4.47 -6.92 -4.60
C GLN A 195 -5.06 -7.98 -5.55
N ASN A 196 -6.09 -7.57 -6.29
CA ASN A 196 -6.97 -8.45 -7.08
C ASN A 196 -6.27 -9.14 -8.25
N ALA A 197 -5.21 -8.53 -8.79
CA ALA A 197 -4.33 -9.16 -9.78
C ALA A 197 -2.89 -8.67 -9.63
N GLY A 198 -1.96 -9.42 -10.21
CA GLY A 198 -0.53 -9.25 -9.92
C GLY A 198 -0.20 -9.62 -8.48
N ASN A 199 0.93 -9.13 -7.98
CA ASN A 199 1.42 -9.38 -6.63
C ASN A 199 1.76 -8.05 -5.95
N LEU A 200 1.97 -8.09 -4.63
CA LEU A 200 2.61 -7.01 -3.89
C LEU A 200 4.12 -7.28 -3.84
N TYR A 201 4.93 -6.31 -4.24
CA TYR A 201 6.39 -6.34 -4.14
C TYR A 201 6.84 -5.31 -3.10
N VAL A 202 7.66 -5.75 -2.14
CA VAL A 202 8.19 -4.92 -1.05
C VAL A 202 9.70 -4.80 -1.23
N GLY A 203 10.16 -3.61 -1.58
CA GLY A 203 11.54 -3.30 -1.91
C GLY A 203 11.95 -3.87 -3.26
N GLU A 204 11.24 -3.52 -4.34
CA GLU A 204 11.49 -4.09 -5.68
C GLU A 204 12.99 -4.03 -6.04
N LYS A 205 13.59 -5.16 -6.42
CA LYS A 205 15.04 -5.31 -6.59
C LYS A 205 15.39 -6.08 -7.86
N VAL A 206 15.21 -5.44 -9.01
CA VAL A 206 15.49 -6.04 -10.33
C VAL A 206 17.00 -6.13 -10.60
N ASN A 207 17.79 -5.15 -10.14
CA ASN A 207 19.26 -5.13 -10.25
C ASN A 207 19.86 -4.13 -9.25
N SER A 208 21.18 -3.89 -9.30
CA SER A 208 21.91 -3.03 -8.36
C SER A 208 21.56 -1.54 -8.39
N THR A 209 20.82 -1.02 -9.38
CA THR A 209 20.38 0.39 -9.41
C THR A 209 19.14 0.67 -8.54
N TYR A 210 18.49 -0.37 -8.03
CA TYR A 210 17.40 -0.26 -7.05
C TYR A 210 18.02 -0.14 -5.65
N LEU A 211 18.19 1.11 -5.22
CA LEU A 211 18.89 1.52 -3.99
C LEU A 211 17.95 1.90 -2.84
N GLY A 212 16.66 2.08 -3.13
CA GLY A 212 15.64 2.43 -2.16
C GLY A 212 15.12 1.22 -1.39
N ARG A 213 14.32 1.47 -0.35
CA ARG A 213 13.77 0.43 0.51
C ARG A 213 12.25 0.42 0.50
N GLY A 214 11.68 -0.77 0.61
CA GLY A 214 10.24 -0.97 0.76
C GLY A 214 9.88 -1.36 2.19
N GLU A 215 8.87 -0.71 2.75
CA GLU A 215 8.40 -0.94 4.11
C GLU A 215 6.88 -1.15 4.13
N VAL A 216 6.40 -2.29 4.64
CA VAL A 216 4.96 -2.51 4.85
C VAL A 216 4.69 -2.70 6.35
N ASN A 217 3.87 -1.84 6.92
CA ASN A 217 3.48 -1.88 8.34
C ASN A 217 2.00 -2.25 8.47
N GLN A 218 1.70 -3.55 8.63
CA GLN A 218 0.34 -4.00 8.91
C GLN A 218 0.13 -4.12 10.43
N SER A 219 -0.54 -3.13 11.02
CA SER A 219 -1.00 -3.15 12.42
C SER A 219 -2.49 -3.49 12.57
N GLY A 220 -3.24 -3.50 11.47
CA GLY A 220 -4.66 -3.83 11.43
C GLY A 220 -5.15 -4.14 10.02
N GLY A 221 -6.45 -3.97 9.79
CA GLY A 221 -7.08 -4.20 8.49
C GLY A 221 -6.89 -5.62 7.91
N ILE A 222 -7.17 -5.74 6.62
CA ILE A 222 -6.92 -6.96 5.84
C ILE A 222 -6.13 -6.58 4.59
N LEU A 223 -5.08 -7.33 4.27
CA LEU A 223 -4.47 -7.33 2.94
C LEU A 223 -4.72 -8.69 2.28
N ASN A 224 -5.38 -8.66 1.12
CA ASN A 224 -5.57 -9.81 0.26
C ASN A 224 -4.61 -9.70 -0.92
N SER A 225 -3.84 -10.74 -1.23
CA SER A 225 -3.00 -10.83 -2.43
C SER A 225 -2.85 -12.28 -2.89
N TRP A 226 -2.42 -12.50 -4.13
CA TRP A 226 -1.88 -13.79 -4.53
C TRP A 226 -0.55 -14.03 -3.80
N TYR A 227 0.53 -13.39 -4.22
CA TYR A 227 1.77 -13.38 -3.44
C TYR A 227 2.10 -12.01 -2.85
N VAL A 228 2.84 -12.02 -1.74
CA VAL A 228 3.70 -10.91 -1.33
C VAL A 228 5.14 -11.34 -1.56
N PHE A 229 5.86 -10.61 -2.41
CA PHE A 229 7.29 -10.79 -2.60
C PHE A 229 8.05 -9.74 -1.80
N VAL A 230 8.71 -10.18 -0.73
CA VAL A 230 9.57 -9.35 0.11
C VAL A 230 10.98 -9.50 -0.44
N GLN A 231 11.43 -8.47 -1.16
CA GLN A 231 12.72 -8.41 -1.85
C GLN A 231 13.69 -7.56 -1.01
N GLU A 232 14.15 -6.38 -1.44
CA GLU A 232 15.02 -5.50 -0.63
C GLU A 232 14.19 -4.65 0.36
N GLY A 233 13.35 -5.30 1.16
CA GLY A 233 12.38 -4.62 2.01
C GLY A 233 11.92 -5.40 3.23
N THR A 234 11.09 -4.75 4.04
CA THR A 234 10.56 -5.28 5.30
C THR A 234 9.05 -5.36 5.27
N TYR A 235 8.50 -6.49 5.70
CA TYR A 235 7.08 -6.62 6.03
C TYR A 235 6.91 -6.82 7.54
N HIS A 236 6.20 -5.91 8.20
CA HIS A 236 5.84 -5.99 9.61
C HIS A 236 4.37 -6.37 9.78
N LEU A 237 4.13 -7.63 10.17
CA LEU A 237 2.81 -8.17 10.49
C LEU A 237 2.54 -8.02 12.01
N ASN A 238 2.35 -6.76 12.42
CA ASN A 238 2.08 -6.32 13.80
C ASN A 238 0.62 -6.53 14.25
N GLY A 239 -0.30 -6.78 13.30
CA GLY A 239 -1.72 -6.99 13.56
C GLY A 239 -2.49 -7.28 12.28
N GLY A 240 -3.82 -7.25 12.35
CA GLY A 240 -4.67 -7.50 11.18
C GLY A 240 -4.56 -8.91 10.60
N THR A 241 -4.86 -9.03 9.30
CA THR A 241 -4.70 -10.30 8.54
C THR A 241 -4.05 -10.06 7.19
N LEU A 242 -2.95 -10.76 6.94
CA LEU A 242 -2.37 -10.95 5.61
C LEU A 242 -2.91 -12.25 5.04
N SER A 243 -3.84 -12.16 4.09
CA SER A 243 -4.49 -13.30 3.43
C SER A 243 -3.87 -13.52 2.05
N VAL A 244 -3.04 -14.55 1.94
CA VAL A 244 -2.16 -14.78 0.78
C VAL A 244 -2.15 -16.23 0.33
N ALA A 245 -1.78 -16.39 -0.94
CA ALA A 245 -1.39 -17.66 -1.51
C ALA A 245 0.02 -18.07 -1.01
N GLY A 246 0.93 -17.10 -0.87
CA GLY A 246 2.22 -17.28 -0.21
C GLY A 246 2.97 -15.97 0.01
N VAL A 247 4.04 -16.05 0.80
CA VAL A 247 5.04 -14.99 0.95
C VAL A 247 6.38 -15.53 0.45
N GLY A 248 7.02 -14.80 -0.46
CA GLY A 248 8.25 -15.22 -1.14
C GLY A 248 9.32 -14.12 -1.15
N ASP A 249 10.54 -14.47 -1.56
CA ASP A 249 11.39 -13.61 -2.36
C ASP A 249 11.42 -14.16 -3.80
N SER A 250 11.55 -13.29 -4.79
CA SER A 250 11.71 -13.61 -6.21
C SER A 250 12.94 -12.94 -6.85
N ALA A 251 13.78 -12.26 -6.07
CA ALA A 251 15.03 -11.64 -6.52
C ALA A 251 16.23 -12.47 -6.04
N SER A 252 17.30 -12.53 -6.84
CA SER A 252 18.51 -13.31 -6.53
C SER A 252 19.60 -12.51 -5.79
N ASN A 253 19.36 -11.22 -5.55
CA ASN A 253 20.34 -10.25 -5.06
C ASN A 253 19.68 -9.20 -4.14
N ALA A 254 18.65 -9.64 -3.42
CA ALA A 254 17.93 -8.88 -2.41
C ALA A 254 18.13 -9.53 -1.03
N SER A 255 17.54 -8.95 0.02
CA SER A 255 17.44 -9.62 1.32
C SER A 255 16.15 -9.18 2.01
N GLY A 256 15.14 -10.04 1.95
CA GLY A 256 13.79 -9.79 2.44
C GLY A 256 13.61 -10.16 3.90
N THR A 257 13.02 -9.25 4.68
CA THR A 257 12.73 -9.49 6.09
C THR A 257 11.22 -9.50 6.35
N PHE A 258 10.71 -10.64 6.83
CA PHE A 258 9.33 -10.78 7.29
C PHE A 258 9.28 -10.86 8.82
N ASN A 259 8.67 -9.87 9.46
CA ASN A 259 8.54 -9.76 10.90
C ASN A 259 7.12 -10.14 11.35
N PHE A 260 7.00 -11.22 12.11
CA PHE A 260 5.78 -11.59 12.82
C PHE A 260 5.72 -10.89 14.17
N ASN A 261 4.62 -10.21 14.47
CA ASN A 261 4.44 -9.52 15.75
C ASN A 261 2.96 -9.43 16.15
N GLY A 262 2.22 -10.54 16.05
CA GLY A 262 0.82 -10.65 16.50
C GLY A 262 -0.26 -10.53 15.41
N GLY A 263 0.09 -10.19 14.17
CA GLY A 263 -0.82 -10.27 13.03
C GLY A 263 -0.98 -11.70 12.48
N VAL A 264 -2.06 -11.94 11.73
CA VAL A 264 -2.41 -13.26 11.19
C VAL A 264 -1.92 -13.43 9.76
N LEU A 265 -1.03 -14.40 9.51
CA LEU A 265 -0.69 -14.87 8.17
C LEU A 265 -1.63 -16.01 7.79
N ARG A 266 -2.55 -15.75 6.86
CA ARG A 266 -3.62 -16.66 6.45
C ARG A 266 -3.35 -17.22 5.05
N GLY A 267 -3.38 -18.54 4.92
CA GLY A 267 -3.29 -19.21 3.61
C GLY A 267 -4.62 -19.25 2.87
N THR A 268 -4.59 -19.06 1.56
CA THR A 268 -5.77 -19.10 0.66
C THR A 268 -5.85 -20.34 -0.23
N PHE A 269 -4.79 -21.13 -0.32
CA PHE A 269 -4.75 -22.44 -0.97
C PHE A 269 -3.64 -23.32 -0.36
N SER A 270 -3.63 -24.63 -0.64
CA SER A 270 -2.57 -25.53 -0.16
C SER A 270 -1.25 -25.28 -0.90
N ASN A 271 -0.19 -24.92 -0.16
CA ASN A 271 1.08 -24.48 -0.71
C ASN A 271 2.27 -25.13 0.00
N ALA A 272 3.17 -25.76 -0.77
CA ALA A 272 4.37 -26.42 -0.26
C ALA A 272 5.48 -25.44 0.17
N ASN A 273 5.44 -24.21 -0.34
CA ASN A 273 6.41 -23.14 -0.13
C ASN A 273 5.67 -21.86 0.33
N PHE A 274 4.88 -21.97 1.40
CA PHE A 274 3.95 -20.92 1.84
C PHE A 274 4.64 -19.65 2.36
N LEU A 275 5.82 -19.80 2.98
CA LEU A 275 6.71 -18.72 3.40
C LEU A 275 8.14 -19.10 3.01
N VAL A 276 8.79 -18.26 2.21
CA VAL A 276 10.21 -18.38 1.81
C VAL A 276 10.79 -16.97 1.66
N VAL A 277 11.60 -16.51 2.60
CA VAL A 277 12.26 -15.18 2.63
C VAL A 277 13.66 -15.32 3.23
N ASP A 278 14.54 -14.33 3.08
CA ASP A 278 15.89 -14.43 3.68
C ASP A 278 15.85 -14.46 5.21
N THR A 279 15.04 -13.59 5.81
CA THR A 279 14.91 -13.49 7.27
C THR A 279 13.44 -13.50 7.68
N ALA A 280 13.08 -14.41 8.60
CA ALA A 280 11.78 -14.42 9.24
C ALA A 280 11.93 -14.35 10.77
N THR A 281 11.52 -13.23 11.36
CA THR A 281 11.67 -12.96 12.79
C THR A 281 10.34 -13.07 13.53
N VAL A 282 10.32 -13.83 14.61
CA VAL A 282 9.18 -13.97 15.52
C VAL A 282 9.37 -13.00 16.70
N GLN A 283 8.88 -11.77 16.55
CA GLN A 283 8.91 -10.74 17.59
C GLN A 283 7.94 -11.08 18.73
N SER A 284 7.91 -10.29 19.80
CA SER A 284 7.21 -10.63 21.07
C SER A 284 5.71 -10.89 20.92
N GLY A 285 5.01 -10.27 19.94
CA GLY A 285 3.61 -10.57 19.63
C GLY A 285 3.37 -11.96 19.02
N GLY A 286 4.42 -12.64 18.56
CA GLY A 286 4.39 -14.00 18.03
C GLY A 286 3.96 -14.12 16.56
N ALA A 287 4.14 -15.32 16.02
CA ALA A 287 3.71 -15.71 14.68
C ALA A 287 2.37 -16.42 14.74
N ILE A 288 1.36 -15.92 14.01
CA ILE A 288 0.05 -16.55 13.91
C ILE A 288 -0.17 -17.04 12.49
N PHE A 289 -0.19 -18.36 12.30
CA PHE A 289 -0.50 -19.00 11.03
C PHE A 289 -1.94 -19.51 11.05
N ASP A 290 -2.77 -19.02 10.13
CA ASP A 290 -4.13 -19.51 9.90
C ASP A 290 -4.18 -20.30 8.58
N THR A 291 -4.26 -21.63 8.69
CA THR A 291 -4.34 -22.49 7.51
C THR A 291 -5.69 -22.45 6.81
N GLN A 292 -6.73 -21.89 7.46
CA GLN A 292 -8.13 -22.23 7.11
C GLN A 292 -8.25 -23.77 6.98
N GLY A 293 -8.77 -24.29 5.87
CA GLY A 293 -8.81 -25.72 5.56
C GLY A 293 -7.62 -26.27 4.74
N TYR A 294 -6.56 -25.49 4.53
CA TYR A 294 -5.50 -25.81 3.57
C TYR A 294 -4.25 -26.46 4.20
N ASP A 295 -3.46 -27.12 3.35
CA ASP A 295 -2.18 -27.71 3.72
C ASP A 295 -1.04 -26.75 3.35
N LEU A 296 -0.45 -26.11 4.35
CA LEU A 296 0.63 -25.14 4.22
C LEU A 296 1.94 -25.76 4.72
N THR A 297 3.00 -25.69 3.92
CA THR A 297 4.36 -26.11 4.32
C THR A 297 5.32 -24.92 4.18
N THR A 298 6.27 -24.81 5.09
CA THR A 298 7.40 -23.88 4.96
C THR A 298 8.68 -24.49 5.54
N SER A 299 9.78 -24.29 4.82
CA SER A 299 11.15 -24.58 5.24
C SER A 299 11.85 -23.36 5.86
N GLN A 300 11.13 -22.25 6.04
CA GLN A 300 11.68 -21.01 6.57
C GLN A 300 12.20 -21.21 8.00
N PRO A 301 13.45 -20.83 8.33
CA PRO A 301 13.89 -20.72 9.70
C PRO A 301 13.09 -19.64 10.44
N LEU A 302 12.53 -19.98 11.60
CA LEU A 302 11.74 -19.07 12.44
C LEU A 302 12.47 -18.85 13.77
N ALA A 303 12.95 -17.63 14.03
CA ALA A 303 13.71 -17.30 15.22
C ALA A 303 13.25 -15.98 15.88
N GLY A 304 13.40 -15.84 17.19
CA GLY A 304 13.08 -14.60 17.91
C GLY A 304 12.42 -14.81 19.28
N PRO A 305 12.12 -13.73 20.03
CA PRO A 305 11.61 -13.82 21.39
C PRO A 305 10.14 -14.31 21.51
N GLY A 306 9.34 -14.26 20.44
CA GLY A 306 7.93 -14.63 20.48
C GLY A 306 7.65 -16.13 20.34
N GLY A 307 6.37 -16.48 20.41
CA GLY A 307 5.86 -17.85 20.21
C GLY A 307 5.14 -18.05 18.87
N LEU A 308 4.60 -19.25 18.67
CA LEU A 308 3.84 -19.64 17.47
C LEU A 308 2.42 -20.05 17.82
N THR A 309 1.43 -19.52 17.11
CA THR A 309 0.02 -19.95 17.18
C THR A 309 -0.46 -20.50 15.84
N LYS A 310 -0.97 -21.73 15.85
CA LYS A 310 -1.57 -22.42 14.71
C LYS A 310 -3.09 -22.38 14.78
N ARG A 311 -3.73 -21.82 13.75
CA ARG A 311 -5.18 -21.73 13.51
C ARG A 311 -5.60 -22.47 12.23
N GLY A 312 -6.90 -22.63 12.04
CA GLY A 312 -7.49 -23.33 10.90
C GLY A 312 -7.46 -24.86 11.04
N THR A 313 -8.41 -25.56 10.41
CA THR A 313 -8.55 -27.02 10.45
C THR A 313 -7.50 -27.77 9.61
N GLY A 314 -6.91 -27.12 8.62
CA GLY A 314 -5.84 -27.67 7.77
C GLY A 314 -4.50 -27.90 8.48
N ARG A 315 -3.51 -28.40 7.74
CA ARG A 315 -2.17 -28.73 8.26
C ARG A 315 -1.17 -27.60 8.04
N LEU A 316 -0.40 -27.26 9.08
CA LEU A 316 0.84 -26.49 8.95
C LEU A 316 2.03 -27.42 9.16
N LYS A 317 2.91 -27.52 8.18
CA LYS A 317 4.15 -28.30 8.26
C LYS A 317 5.36 -27.37 8.28
N LEU A 318 6.15 -27.43 9.35
CA LEU A 318 7.35 -26.62 9.53
C LEU A 318 8.58 -27.52 9.38
N THR A 319 9.34 -27.36 8.29
CA THR A 319 10.54 -28.17 8.01
C THR A 319 11.85 -27.41 8.24
N GLY A 320 11.78 -26.09 8.43
CA GLY A 320 12.92 -25.23 8.77
C GLY A 320 13.31 -25.30 10.24
N SER A 321 14.47 -24.72 10.58
CA SER A 321 14.94 -24.60 11.97
C SER A 321 14.00 -23.71 12.79
N LEU A 322 13.64 -24.17 13.99
CA LEU A 322 12.74 -23.45 14.90
C LEU A 322 13.53 -23.01 16.14
N ALA A 323 13.85 -21.71 16.19
CA ALA A 323 14.63 -21.07 17.24
C ALA A 323 13.89 -19.86 17.85
N TYR A 324 12.55 -19.91 17.85
CA TYR A 324 11.71 -18.96 18.57
C TYR A 324 11.60 -19.38 20.05
N LEU A 325 11.55 -18.41 20.96
CA LEU A 325 11.70 -18.64 22.41
C LEU A 325 10.36 -18.74 23.17
N GLY A 326 9.27 -18.26 22.58
CA GLY A 326 7.94 -18.33 23.17
C GLY A 326 7.23 -19.67 22.94
N SER A 327 6.08 -19.84 23.58
CA SER A 327 5.31 -21.09 23.52
C SER A 327 4.74 -21.39 22.13
N THR A 328 4.47 -22.68 21.88
CA THR A 328 3.73 -23.13 20.68
C THR A 328 2.30 -23.49 21.08
N LYS A 329 1.31 -22.87 20.46
CA LYS A 329 -0.13 -23.11 20.69
C LYS A 329 -0.77 -23.63 19.41
N VAL A 330 -1.49 -24.75 19.50
CA VAL A 330 -2.36 -25.24 18.42
C VAL A 330 -3.81 -25.02 18.84
N GLU A 331 -4.51 -24.12 18.14
CA GLU A 331 -5.93 -23.83 18.38
C GLU A 331 -6.85 -24.71 17.51
N ALA A 332 -6.38 -25.11 16.32
CA ALA A 332 -7.07 -26.04 15.43
C ALA A 332 -6.14 -26.72 14.42
N GLY A 333 -6.60 -27.86 13.88
CA GLY A 333 -5.95 -28.59 12.79
C GLY A 333 -4.68 -29.33 13.22
N ILE A 334 -3.77 -29.53 12.26
CA ILE A 334 -2.54 -30.28 12.48
C ILE A 334 -1.33 -29.32 12.43
N LEU A 335 -0.44 -29.43 13.41
CA LEU A 335 0.92 -28.89 13.34
C LEU A 335 1.89 -30.07 13.18
N GLU A 336 2.63 -30.10 12.07
CA GLU A 336 3.63 -31.13 11.77
C GLU A 336 5.03 -30.53 11.82
N ILE A 337 5.87 -31.03 12.72
CA ILE A 337 7.28 -30.67 12.84
C ILE A 337 8.10 -31.98 12.71
N PRO A 338 8.89 -32.18 11.65
CA PRO A 338 9.76 -33.35 11.54
C PRO A 338 10.79 -33.39 12.66
N GLY A 339 11.06 -34.59 13.19
CA GLY A 339 11.75 -34.78 14.48
C GLY A 339 13.17 -34.21 14.60
N ALA A 340 13.83 -33.80 13.52
CA ALA A 340 15.13 -33.13 13.56
C ALA A 340 15.06 -31.71 14.17
N ASN A 341 13.88 -31.08 14.17
CA ASN A 341 13.68 -29.69 14.63
C ASN A 341 12.87 -29.59 15.94
N PHE A 342 12.72 -30.69 16.69
CA PHE A 342 11.86 -30.74 17.88
C PHE A 342 12.65 -30.99 19.17
N THR A 343 12.86 -29.92 19.95
CA THR A 343 13.36 -30.01 21.33
C THR A 343 12.23 -29.63 22.29
N ALA A 344 11.59 -30.62 22.90
CA ALA A 344 10.59 -30.37 23.94
C ALA A 344 11.26 -30.15 25.31
N SER A 345 11.08 -28.96 25.89
CA SER A 345 11.22 -28.77 27.33
C SER A 345 9.83 -28.87 27.99
N ILE A 346 9.64 -29.87 28.84
CA ILE A 346 8.43 -29.98 29.66
C ILE A 346 8.71 -29.24 30.96
N GLY A 347 8.17 -28.02 31.08
CA GLY A 347 8.10 -27.33 32.37
C GLY A 347 7.17 -28.10 33.31
N ALA A 348 7.57 -28.29 34.57
CA ALA A 348 6.66 -28.84 35.58
C ALA A 348 5.47 -27.87 35.76
N GLY A 349 4.25 -28.36 35.54
CA GLY A 349 3.05 -27.56 35.77
C GLY A 349 2.88 -27.26 37.26
N THR A 350 2.72 -25.98 37.57
CA THR A 350 2.35 -25.42 38.88
C THR A 350 0.89 -25.01 38.86
#